data_AF-A0A321LCK0-F1
#
_entry.id   AF-A0A321LCK0-F1
#
_cell.length_a   1.000
_cell.length_b   1.000
_cell.length_c   1.000
_cell.angle_alpha   90.00
_cell.angle_beta   90.00
_cell.angle_gamma   90.00
#
_symmetry.space_group_name_H-M   'P 1'
#
loop_
_entity.id
_entity.type
_entity.pdbx_description
1 polymer ?
#
loop_
_entity_poly.entity_id
_entity_poly.type
_entity_poly.pdbx_seq_one_letter_code
_entity_poly.pdbx_strand_id
1 'polypeptide(L)'
;MVIRQDLSEGIGFCLVDPHGSLYRDVLEYCAFKVLRREIILVNLSQPSHVMGFNPFKKIEDGDISVQVDRRISATMHAWGVENTDETPTLERTLRLIYTALIEQGLSFHHAQHFIDFNSQEIRMALVKRIESKLVRKEWEELEELKAKDWRNEVLSAKNRLFRLLTSKAITRFLSASGETVDLAQIIESGKILLVNLAPSDHLSAENARVFGTLLINEFFEVACRRNPLCKESKPYYLYLDEFQNFVSLDIVKMLDQVRKFGLFTVLAHQRFGQLGLDLCDAVLTNCRIKAVFGGLPVESAEMMAKELFIGELDPQKIKVSIYQTKFWPTYSRDKVYSYAQSSGHSVGRGENRAFSTGRGQVAGESFQPGDWFGSGGSSGQSVVLSHSSSEVLGHHSSETHFTGDAFGEADVPILLPVPFKELSSIQFFTPEEQLLELTAALKEQFGRHCFIKIHNQKTQPLRVPLVEPYRPPQRNFDWYVQEILKKTRTSPASVVDAKIADEEVKLKKTPRGDMRREQRKLWEYSVGKE
;
A
#
# COMPACT_ATOMS: atom_id res chain seq x y z
N MET A 1 -2.57 13.37 -10.22
CA MET A 1 -2.49 14.33 -9.11
C MET A 1 -1.08 14.89 -8.97
N VAL A 2 -0.08 14.06 -8.69
CA VAL A 2 1.31 14.49 -8.47
C VAL A 2 1.84 15.37 -9.60
N ILE A 3 1.61 14.98 -10.86
CA ILE A 3 1.95 15.81 -12.04
C ILE A 3 1.36 17.23 -11.97
N ARG A 4 0.11 17.39 -11.51
CA ARG A 4 -0.51 18.73 -11.39
C ARG A 4 0.14 19.57 -10.30
N GLN A 5 0.57 18.93 -9.22
CA GLN A 5 1.32 19.57 -8.14
C GLN A 5 2.69 20.03 -8.64
N ASP A 6 3.44 19.16 -9.32
CA ASP A 6 4.75 19.49 -9.92
C ASP A 6 4.64 20.63 -10.93
N LEU A 7 3.58 20.62 -11.75
CA LEU A 7 3.27 21.72 -12.67
C LEU A 7 3.06 23.06 -11.94
N SER A 8 2.37 23.04 -10.79
CA SER A 8 2.10 24.24 -9.98
C SER A 8 3.31 24.73 -9.19
N GLU A 9 4.16 23.81 -8.72
CA GLU A 9 5.37 24.10 -7.95
C GLU A 9 6.57 24.49 -8.84
N GLY A 10 6.43 24.39 -10.16
CA GLY A 10 7.49 24.76 -11.09
C GLY A 10 8.56 23.68 -11.26
N ILE A 11 8.29 22.45 -10.86
CA ILE A 11 9.20 21.30 -10.97
C ILE A 11 9.23 20.80 -12.41
N GLY A 12 10.41 20.42 -12.91
CA GLY A 12 10.59 19.84 -14.25
C GLY A 12 10.36 18.33 -14.23
N PHE A 13 9.71 17.81 -15.27
CA PHE A 13 9.47 16.37 -15.38
C PHE A 13 9.32 15.90 -16.82
N CYS A 14 9.61 14.62 -17.04
CA CYS A 14 9.30 13.88 -18.24
C CYS A 14 8.12 12.93 -17.96
N LEU A 15 7.13 12.88 -18.85
CA LEU A 15 6.06 11.89 -18.85
C LEU A 15 6.20 11.00 -20.08
N VAL A 16 6.29 9.69 -19.88
CA VAL A 16 6.23 8.68 -20.93
C VAL A 16 4.93 7.89 -20.80
N ASP A 17 4.05 8.03 -21.79
CA ASP A 17 2.72 7.43 -21.80
C ASP A 17 2.54 6.50 -23.02
N PRO A 18 2.37 5.18 -22.82
CA PRO A 18 2.13 4.21 -23.90
C PRO A 18 0.69 4.19 -24.43
N HIS A 19 -0.26 4.85 -23.78
CA HIS A 19 -1.67 4.86 -24.17
C HIS A 19 -2.15 6.23 -24.68
N GLY A 20 -1.45 7.29 -24.28
CA GLY A 20 -1.70 8.67 -24.71
C GLY A 20 -2.84 9.39 -23.96
N SER A 21 -3.56 8.69 -23.09
CA SER A 21 -4.63 9.26 -22.28
C SER A 21 -4.10 10.23 -21.23
N LEU A 22 -3.06 9.83 -20.49
CA LEU A 22 -2.44 10.67 -19.46
C LEU A 22 -1.70 11.85 -20.09
N TYR A 23 -1.03 11.64 -21.23
CA TYR A 23 -0.45 12.72 -22.05
C TYR A 23 -1.50 13.78 -22.39
N ARG A 24 -2.67 13.33 -22.88
CA ARG A 24 -3.76 14.22 -23.27
C ARG A 24 -4.34 14.96 -22.05
N ASP A 25 -4.60 14.26 -20.95
CA ASP A 25 -5.16 14.86 -19.73
C ASP A 25 -4.23 15.95 -19.15
N VAL A 26 -2.91 15.72 -19.19
CA VAL A 26 -1.91 16.71 -18.76
C VAL A 26 -1.88 17.90 -19.71
N LEU A 27 -1.92 17.66 -21.02
CA LEU A 27 -1.92 18.73 -22.02
C LEU A 27 -3.20 19.59 -21.97
N GLU A 28 -4.37 18.96 -21.79
CA GLU A 28 -5.65 19.64 -21.62
C GLU A 28 -5.66 20.51 -20.34
N TYR A 29 -5.08 20.02 -19.24
CA TYR A 29 -4.88 20.81 -18.02
C TYR A 29 -3.97 22.02 -18.25
N CYS A 30 -2.83 21.82 -18.93
CA CYS A 30 -1.89 22.88 -19.28
C CYS A 30 -2.56 23.96 -20.16
N ALA A 31 -3.37 23.55 -21.13
CA ALA A 31 -4.12 24.44 -22.00
C ALA A 31 -5.22 25.20 -21.25
N PHE A 32 -5.95 24.53 -20.34
CA PHE A 32 -6.98 25.15 -19.51
C PHE A 32 -6.40 26.23 -18.59
N LYS A 33 -5.25 25.99 -17.97
CA LYS A 33 -4.56 26.96 -17.11
C LYS A 33 -3.69 27.96 -17.88
N VAL A 34 -3.49 27.76 -19.19
CA VAL A 34 -2.59 28.54 -20.05
C VAL A 34 -1.20 28.69 -19.42
N LEU A 35 -0.60 27.55 -19.05
CA LEU A 35 0.69 27.54 -18.35
C LEU A 35 1.78 28.15 -19.25
N ARG A 36 2.49 29.17 -18.73
CA ARG A 36 3.61 29.80 -19.42
C ARG A 36 4.93 29.10 -19.07
N ARG A 37 5.00 27.80 -19.32
CA ARG A 37 6.22 26.99 -19.14
C ARG A 37 6.75 26.50 -20.49
N GLU A 38 8.03 26.16 -20.51
CA GLU A 38 8.63 25.47 -21.64
C GLU A 38 8.25 23.98 -21.59
N ILE A 39 7.23 23.63 -22.38
CA ILE A 39 6.74 22.27 -22.54
C ILE A 39 7.17 21.79 -23.92
N ILE A 40 7.83 20.65 -23.98
CA ILE A 40 8.25 19.99 -25.21
C ILE A 40 7.32 18.81 -25.46
N LEU A 41 6.74 18.75 -26.65
CA LEU A 41 5.79 17.71 -27.06
C LEU A 41 6.49 16.75 -28.02
N VAL A 42 6.57 15.49 -27.63
CA VAL A 42 7.06 14.39 -28.48
C VAL A 42 5.89 13.43 -28.67
N ASN A 43 5.24 13.49 -29.82
CA ASN A 43 4.08 12.66 -30.12
C ASN A 43 4.38 11.77 -31.33
N LEU A 44 4.76 10.52 -31.07
CA LEU A 44 5.07 9.56 -32.13
C LEU A 44 3.80 9.02 -32.81
N SER A 45 2.67 9.05 -32.12
CA SER A 45 1.37 8.60 -32.65
C SER A 45 0.83 9.54 -33.72
N GLN A 46 1.16 10.83 -33.64
CA GLN A 46 0.77 11.85 -34.62
C GLN A 46 1.98 12.72 -34.98
N PRO A 47 2.87 12.25 -35.88
CA PRO A 47 4.12 12.89 -36.20
C PRO A 47 3.92 14.06 -37.20
N SER A 48 3.01 14.99 -36.92
CA SER A 48 2.78 16.19 -37.75
C SER A 48 3.89 17.22 -37.58
N HIS A 49 4.34 17.38 -36.33
CA HIS A 49 5.47 18.20 -35.91
C HIS A 49 6.42 17.31 -35.14
N VAL A 50 7.70 17.38 -35.49
CA VAL A 50 8.72 16.49 -34.97
C VAL A 50 9.85 17.33 -34.38
N MET A 51 10.24 16.95 -33.17
CA MET A 51 11.53 17.31 -32.58
C MET A 51 12.40 16.06 -32.64
N GLY A 52 13.55 16.15 -33.31
CA GLY A 52 14.44 15.01 -33.47
C GLY A 52 15.06 14.60 -32.14
N PHE A 53 15.50 13.36 -32.02
CA PHE A 53 16.21 12.82 -30.88
C PHE A 53 17.20 11.80 -31.42
N ASN A 54 18.49 12.10 -31.33
CA ASN A 54 19.54 11.18 -31.78
C ASN A 54 20.15 10.44 -30.57
N PRO A 55 19.77 9.18 -30.30
CA PRO A 55 20.37 8.39 -29.22
C PRO A 55 21.83 7.97 -29.51
N PHE A 56 22.30 8.15 -30.75
CA PHE A 56 23.67 7.85 -31.19
C PHE A 56 24.55 9.09 -31.28
N LYS A 57 24.15 10.21 -30.65
CA LYS A 57 25.02 11.39 -30.53
C LYS A 57 26.26 11.01 -29.70
N LYS A 58 27.45 11.18 -30.29
CA LYS A 58 28.72 10.94 -29.60
C LYS A 58 28.84 11.87 -28.39
N ILE A 59 29.13 11.28 -27.24
CA ILE A 59 29.53 12.01 -26.04
C ILE A 59 31.05 12.12 -26.01
N GLU A 60 31.57 13.34 -25.88
CA GLU A 60 33.02 13.63 -25.97
C GLU A 60 33.84 13.03 -24.82
N ASP A 61 33.31 13.05 -23.59
CA ASP A 61 34.00 12.57 -22.38
C ASP A 61 33.80 11.07 -22.07
N GLY A 62 33.11 10.32 -22.94
CA GLY A 62 32.76 8.91 -22.69
C GLY A 62 33.48 7.94 -23.62
N ASP A 63 33.84 6.76 -23.10
CA ASP A 63 34.27 5.64 -23.95
C ASP A 63 33.13 5.23 -24.90
N ILE A 64 33.44 5.13 -26.19
CA ILE A 64 32.51 4.75 -27.25
C ILE A 64 32.01 3.31 -27.01
N SER A 65 32.86 2.42 -26.51
CA SER A 65 32.49 1.01 -26.25
C SER A 65 31.33 0.92 -25.25
N VAL A 66 31.45 1.63 -24.13
CA VAL A 66 30.42 1.73 -23.08
C VAL A 66 29.14 2.38 -23.62
N GLN A 67 29.28 3.42 -24.45
CA GLN A 67 28.12 4.04 -25.10
C GLN A 67 27.39 3.02 -25.97
N VAL A 68 28.11 2.28 -26.83
CA VAL A 68 27.56 1.25 -27.71
C VAL A 68 26.87 0.15 -26.92
N ASP A 69 27.53 -0.41 -25.88
CA ASP A 69 26.98 -1.47 -25.03
C ASP A 69 25.61 -1.12 -24.47
N ARG A 70 25.48 0.09 -23.93
CA ARG A 70 24.20 0.56 -23.36
C ARG A 70 23.09 0.67 -24.40
N ARG A 71 23.38 1.16 -25.62
CA ARG A 71 22.38 1.19 -26.71
C ARG A 71 21.99 -0.22 -27.15
N ILE A 72 22.94 -1.16 -27.19
CA ILE A 72 22.66 -2.55 -27.51
C ILE A 72 21.73 -3.14 -26.46
N SER A 73 22.10 -3.09 -25.17
CA SER A 73 21.29 -3.57 -24.05
C SER A 73 19.88 -2.96 -24.06
N ALA A 74 19.77 -1.65 -24.35
CA ALA A 74 18.50 -0.95 -24.52
C ALA A 74 17.62 -1.58 -25.61
N THR A 75 18.18 -1.77 -26.81
CA THR A 75 17.44 -2.28 -27.97
C THR A 75 17.10 -3.76 -27.84
N MET A 76 18.01 -4.57 -27.30
CA MET A 76 17.80 -6.00 -27.05
C MET A 76 16.66 -6.23 -26.07
N HIS A 77 16.66 -5.49 -24.96
CA HIS A 77 15.57 -5.53 -24.00
C HIS A 77 14.23 -5.13 -24.62
N ALA A 78 14.19 -4.05 -25.39
CA ALA A 78 12.97 -3.61 -26.05
C ALA A 78 12.40 -4.64 -27.04
N TRP A 79 13.24 -5.49 -27.62
CA TRP A 79 12.82 -6.61 -28.48
C TRP A 79 12.43 -7.88 -27.73
N GLY A 80 12.50 -7.88 -26.39
CA GLY A 80 12.21 -9.02 -25.54
C GLY A 80 13.31 -10.09 -25.58
N VAL A 81 14.56 -9.70 -25.88
CA VAL A 81 15.71 -10.60 -25.79
C VAL A 81 16.38 -10.34 -24.45
N GLU A 82 16.10 -11.20 -23.47
CA GLU A 82 16.61 -11.05 -22.09
C GLU A 82 18.09 -11.41 -21.98
N ASN A 83 18.56 -12.40 -22.76
CA ASN A 83 19.95 -12.83 -22.79
C ASN A 83 20.61 -12.50 -24.13
N THR A 84 21.59 -11.59 -24.12
CA THR A 84 22.42 -11.27 -25.28
C THR A 84 23.19 -12.50 -25.80
N ASP A 85 23.57 -13.41 -24.89
CA ASP A 85 24.27 -14.66 -25.20
C ASP A 85 23.48 -15.63 -26.08
N GLU A 86 22.15 -15.53 -26.13
CA GLU A 86 21.29 -16.36 -26.98
C GLU A 86 21.35 -15.93 -28.46
N THR A 87 21.80 -14.70 -28.73
CA THR A 87 21.86 -14.13 -30.09
C THR A 87 23.18 -13.38 -30.35
N PRO A 88 24.33 -14.07 -30.26
CA PRO A 88 25.64 -13.44 -30.35
C PRO A 88 25.89 -12.77 -31.71
N THR A 89 25.30 -13.31 -32.79
CA THR A 89 25.38 -12.73 -34.14
C THR A 89 24.62 -11.41 -34.25
N LEU A 90 23.46 -11.31 -33.60
CA LEU A 90 22.68 -10.07 -33.52
C LEU A 90 23.47 -9.00 -32.76
N GLU A 91 23.97 -9.33 -31.57
CA GLU A 91 24.73 -8.40 -30.74
C GLU A 91 25.99 -7.91 -31.46
N ARG A 92 26.79 -8.82 -32.02
CA ARG A 92 27.99 -8.48 -32.80
C ARG A 92 27.66 -7.52 -33.94
N THR A 93 26.62 -7.82 -34.71
CA THR A 93 26.22 -6.98 -35.84
C THR A 93 25.76 -5.59 -35.39
N LEU A 94 24.95 -5.51 -34.33
CA LEU A 94 24.50 -4.22 -33.79
C LEU A 94 25.67 -3.40 -33.25
N ARG A 95 26.64 -4.04 -32.60
CA ARG A 95 27.87 -3.39 -32.14
C ARG A 95 28.63 -2.74 -33.27
N LEU A 96 28.79 -3.44 -34.39
CA LEU A 96 29.46 -2.90 -35.57
C LEU A 96 28.71 -1.70 -36.17
N ILE A 97 27.37 -1.78 -36.24
CA ILE A 97 26.52 -0.70 -36.77
C ILE A 97 26.52 0.51 -35.82
N TYR A 98 26.21 0.31 -34.55
CA TYR A 98 26.09 1.39 -33.56
C TYR A 98 27.42 2.10 -33.32
N THR A 99 28.54 1.38 -33.33
CA THR A 99 29.87 2.01 -33.27
C THR A 99 30.07 2.96 -34.45
N ALA A 100 29.74 2.52 -35.68
CA ALA A 100 29.87 3.36 -36.86
C ALA A 100 28.93 4.58 -36.81
N LEU A 101 27.70 4.42 -36.31
CA LEU A 101 26.75 5.53 -36.13
C LEU A 101 27.26 6.55 -35.13
N ILE A 102 27.76 6.11 -33.97
CA ILE A 102 28.23 6.99 -32.89
C ILE A 102 29.52 7.70 -33.29
N GLU A 103 30.53 6.97 -33.78
CA GLU A 103 31.83 7.58 -34.16
C GLU A 103 31.68 8.67 -35.21
N GLN A 104 30.78 8.45 -36.18
CA GLN A 104 30.59 9.35 -37.32
C GLN A 104 29.44 10.35 -37.11
N GLY A 105 28.69 10.25 -36.01
CA GLY A 105 27.54 11.12 -35.71
C GLY A 105 26.40 10.98 -36.72
N LEU A 106 26.19 9.78 -37.25
CA LEU A 106 25.16 9.52 -38.27
C LEU A 106 23.76 9.41 -37.65
N SER A 107 22.75 9.89 -38.37
CA SER A 107 21.33 9.61 -38.09
C SER A 107 21.03 8.10 -38.14
N PHE A 108 20.06 7.64 -37.35
CA PHE A 108 19.70 6.22 -37.30
C PHE A 108 19.28 5.64 -38.65
N HIS A 109 18.65 6.44 -39.52
CA HIS A 109 18.21 5.97 -40.85
C HIS A 109 19.36 5.51 -41.75
N HIS A 110 20.59 5.99 -41.52
CA HIS A 110 21.77 5.52 -42.25
C HIS A 110 22.15 4.07 -41.92
N ALA A 111 21.59 3.47 -40.85
CA ALA A 111 21.74 2.05 -40.54
C ALA A 111 21.33 1.15 -41.72
N GLN A 112 20.43 1.61 -42.60
CA GLN A 112 20.01 0.89 -43.80
C GLN A 112 21.18 0.52 -44.73
N HIS A 113 22.19 1.38 -44.83
CA HIS A 113 23.36 1.16 -45.70
C HIS A 113 24.28 0.08 -45.17
N PHE A 114 24.28 -0.13 -43.85
CA PHE A 114 25.08 -1.18 -43.21
C PHE A 114 24.45 -2.57 -43.36
N ILE A 115 23.11 -2.65 -43.36
CA ILE A 115 22.36 -3.92 -43.44
C ILE A 115 22.02 -4.36 -44.87
N ASP A 116 22.08 -3.44 -45.85
CA ASP A 116 21.76 -3.74 -47.24
C ASP A 116 22.99 -4.20 -48.02
N PHE A 117 22.97 -5.45 -48.50
CA PHE A 117 24.07 -6.04 -49.26
C PHE A 117 24.44 -5.22 -50.51
N ASN A 118 23.45 -4.62 -51.20
CA ASN A 118 23.68 -3.87 -52.44
C ASN A 118 24.34 -2.51 -52.22
N SER A 119 24.33 -2.00 -50.98
CA SER A 119 24.88 -0.68 -50.64
C SER A 119 26.39 -0.72 -50.32
N GLN A 120 27.13 -1.65 -50.95
CA GLN A 120 28.56 -1.91 -50.66
C GLN A 120 29.45 -0.68 -50.86
N GLU A 121 29.24 0.11 -51.91
CA GLU A 121 30.05 1.29 -52.18
C GLU A 121 29.97 2.32 -51.04
N ILE A 122 28.76 2.58 -50.56
CA ILE A 122 28.49 3.50 -49.46
C ILE A 122 29.01 2.91 -48.15
N ARG A 123 28.71 1.64 -47.87
CA ARG A 123 29.17 0.95 -46.66
C ARG A 123 30.70 0.98 -46.55
N MET A 124 31.43 0.64 -47.60
CA MET A 124 32.89 0.70 -47.61
C MET A 124 33.44 2.12 -47.45
N ALA A 125 32.75 3.13 -47.98
CA ALA A 125 33.12 4.53 -47.76
C ALA A 125 32.94 4.96 -46.29
N LEU A 126 31.93 4.43 -45.60
CA LEU A 126 31.69 4.65 -44.17
C LEU A 126 32.65 3.84 -43.30
N VAL A 127 32.89 2.57 -43.61
CA VAL A 127 33.81 1.69 -42.86
C VAL A 127 35.23 2.26 -42.82
N LYS A 128 35.70 2.83 -43.94
CA LYS A 128 37.02 3.49 -43.99
C LYS A 128 37.16 4.69 -43.05
N ARG A 129 36.05 5.28 -42.57
CA ARG A 129 36.04 6.43 -41.65
C ARG A 129 36.01 6.02 -40.17
N ILE A 130 35.72 4.76 -39.87
CA ILE A 130 35.70 4.22 -38.50
C ILE A 130 37.11 4.35 -37.91
N GLU A 131 37.25 4.93 -36.72
CA GLU A 131 38.55 5.17 -36.07
C GLU A 131 39.11 3.88 -35.47
N SER A 132 38.24 3.06 -34.86
CA SER A 132 38.60 1.78 -34.27
C SER A 132 39.10 0.76 -35.31
N LYS A 133 40.38 0.39 -35.20
CA LYS A 133 41.02 -0.59 -36.11
C LYS A 133 40.36 -1.97 -36.04
N LEU A 134 39.94 -2.40 -34.85
CA LEU A 134 39.33 -3.71 -34.64
C LEU A 134 37.96 -3.75 -35.32
N VAL A 135 37.10 -2.76 -35.07
CA VAL A 135 35.76 -2.67 -35.70
C VAL A 135 35.87 -2.54 -37.22
N ARG A 136 36.86 -1.78 -37.72
CA ARG A 136 37.13 -1.69 -39.16
C ARG A 136 37.51 -3.04 -39.76
N LYS A 137 38.43 -3.78 -39.13
CA LYS A 137 38.86 -5.11 -39.60
C LYS A 137 37.68 -6.09 -39.64
N GLU A 138 36.86 -6.09 -38.61
CA GLU A 138 35.65 -6.93 -38.54
C GLU A 138 34.66 -6.61 -39.68
N TRP A 139 34.48 -5.34 -40.02
CA TRP A 139 33.68 -4.95 -41.19
C TRP A 139 34.31 -5.40 -42.51
N GLU A 140 35.63 -5.29 -42.66
CA GLU A 140 36.36 -5.76 -43.85
C GLU A 140 36.22 -7.28 -44.02
N GLU A 141 36.34 -8.05 -42.93
CA GLU A 141 36.12 -9.51 -42.93
C GLU A 141 34.68 -9.89 -43.33
N LEU A 142 33.67 -9.16 -42.83
CA LEU A 142 32.27 -9.38 -43.22
C LEU A 142 32.01 -9.11 -44.71
N GLU A 143 32.74 -8.17 -45.31
CA GLU A 143 32.60 -7.82 -46.74
C GLU A 143 33.29 -8.82 -47.68
N GLU A 144 34.29 -9.55 -47.18
CA GLU A 144 34.94 -10.65 -47.92
C GLU A 144 34.05 -11.90 -48.00
N LEU A 145 33.01 -11.99 -47.16
CA LEU A 145 32.08 -13.11 -47.18
C LEU A 145 31.26 -13.16 -48.48
N LYS A 146 30.95 -14.37 -48.92
CA LYS A 146 30.01 -14.58 -50.03
C LYS A 146 28.63 -14.07 -49.65
N ALA A 147 27.86 -13.63 -50.65
CA ALA A 147 26.53 -13.05 -50.45
C ALA A 147 25.56 -13.92 -49.60
N LYS A 148 25.70 -15.24 -49.64
CA LYS A 148 24.89 -16.15 -48.81
C LYS A 148 25.30 -16.08 -47.33
N ASP A 149 26.59 -16.18 -47.06
CA ASP A 149 27.15 -16.22 -45.70
C ASP A 149 27.03 -14.86 -45.02
N TRP A 150 27.28 -13.77 -45.78
CA TRP A 150 26.96 -12.42 -45.34
C TRP A 150 25.46 -12.38 -44.97
N ARG A 151 24.53 -12.64 -45.89
CA ARG A 151 23.09 -12.56 -45.54
C ARG A 151 22.70 -13.31 -44.27
N ASN A 152 23.29 -14.47 -43.97
CA ASN A 152 23.02 -15.21 -42.75
C ASN A 152 23.46 -14.47 -41.47
N GLU A 153 24.63 -13.82 -41.47
CA GLU A 153 25.18 -13.12 -40.30
C GLU A 153 24.31 -11.93 -39.85
N VAL A 154 23.91 -11.03 -40.76
CA VAL A 154 23.12 -9.84 -40.39
C VAL A 154 21.62 -10.08 -40.55
N LEU A 155 21.15 -11.27 -40.98
CA LEU A 155 19.70 -11.51 -41.18
C LEU A 155 18.88 -11.10 -39.95
N SER A 156 19.36 -11.49 -38.76
CA SER A 156 18.69 -11.18 -37.50
C SER A 156 18.63 -9.67 -37.25
N ALA A 157 19.77 -8.98 -37.34
CA ALA A 157 19.85 -7.53 -37.15
C ALA A 157 19.07 -6.77 -38.22
N LYS A 158 19.15 -7.19 -39.48
CA LYS A 158 18.37 -6.65 -40.60
C LYS A 158 16.88 -6.76 -40.31
N ASN A 159 16.38 -7.93 -39.92
CA ASN A 159 14.94 -8.12 -39.67
C ASN A 159 14.42 -7.20 -38.55
N ARG A 160 15.21 -6.97 -37.49
CA ARG A 160 14.83 -6.09 -36.38
C ARG A 160 14.96 -4.61 -36.73
N LEU A 161 16.10 -4.19 -37.30
CA LEU A 161 16.33 -2.80 -37.71
C LEU A 161 15.39 -2.39 -38.84
N PHE A 162 15.07 -3.28 -39.77
CA PHE A 162 14.17 -2.99 -40.88
C PHE A 162 12.78 -2.54 -40.38
N ARG A 163 12.24 -3.18 -39.33
CA ARG A 163 10.94 -2.76 -38.72
C ARG A 163 10.96 -1.33 -38.19
N LEU A 164 12.08 -0.90 -37.61
CA LEU A 164 12.27 0.47 -37.12
C LEU A 164 12.44 1.45 -38.29
N LEU A 165 13.31 1.12 -39.25
CA LEU A 165 13.64 1.94 -40.40
C LEU A 165 12.44 2.17 -41.35
N THR A 166 11.52 1.20 -41.42
CA THR A 166 10.33 1.31 -42.27
C THR A 166 9.28 2.27 -41.69
N SER A 167 9.32 2.54 -40.38
CA SER A 167 8.43 3.49 -39.74
C SER A 167 8.90 4.92 -40.00
N LYS A 168 8.12 5.67 -40.79
CA LYS A 168 8.38 7.10 -41.03
C LYS A 168 8.39 7.91 -39.73
N ALA A 169 7.53 7.58 -38.76
CA ALA A 169 7.52 8.25 -37.47
C ALA A 169 8.88 8.09 -36.77
N ILE A 170 9.33 6.85 -36.56
CA ILE A 170 10.62 6.57 -35.93
C ILE A 170 11.78 7.20 -36.71
N THR A 171 11.80 7.08 -38.04
CA THR A 171 12.86 7.67 -38.87
C THR A 171 12.93 9.19 -38.76
N ARG A 172 11.78 9.89 -38.66
CA ARG A 172 11.74 11.34 -38.43
C ARG A 172 12.25 11.70 -37.04
N PHE A 173 11.82 10.97 -36.01
CA PHE A 173 12.21 11.24 -34.63
C PHE A 173 13.67 10.86 -34.36
N LEU A 174 14.18 9.74 -34.89
CA LEU A 174 15.58 9.30 -34.71
C LEU A 174 16.57 9.95 -35.70
N SER A 175 16.14 11.02 -36.37
CA SER A 175 17.02 11.76 -37.26
C SER A 175 17.84 12.82 -36.53
N ALA A 176 19.10 12.97 -36.94
CA ALA A 176 19.94 14.10 -36.53
C ALA A 176 19.67 15.36 -37.37
N SER A 177 18.94 15.24 -38.49
CA SER A 177 18.60 16.34 -39.40
C SER A 177 17.52 17.26 -38.82
N GLY A 178 17.88 18.17 -37.91
CA GLY A 178 16.96 19.19 -37.41
C GLY A 178 17.28 19.73 -36.03
N GLU A 179 16.30 20.41 -35.44
CA GLU A 179 16.31 20.75 -34.02
C GLU A 179 16.14 19.45 -33.22
N THR A 180 17.14 19.14 -32.39
CA THR A 180 17.19 17.91 -31.60
C THR A 180 16.91 18.19 -30.13
N VAL A 181 16.24 17.23 -29.47
CA VAL A 181 16.01 17.22 -28.03
C VAL A 181 17.36 17.08 -27.33
N ASP A 182 17.79 18.13 -26.64
CA ASP A 182 18.89 18.04 -25.69
C ASP A 182 18.34 17.70 -24.30
N LEU A 183 18.42 16.43 -23.91
CA LEU A 183 17.94 15.96 -22.62
C LEU A 183 18.74 16.54 -21.44
N ALA A 184 20.04 16.85 -21.62
CA ALA A 184 20.85 17.49 -20.58
C ALA A 184 20.33 18.89 -20.30
N GLN A 185 20.05 19.65 -21.37
CA GLN A 185 19.46 20.98 -21.22
C GLN A 185 18.07 20.91 -20.58
N ILE A 186 17.22 19.95 -20.97
CA ILE A 186 15.87 19.79 -20.44
C ILE A 186 15.89 19.52 -18.94
N ILE A 187 16.77 18.63 -18.48
CA ILE A 187 16.91 18.29 -17.06
C ILE A 187 17.43 19.49 -16.28
N GLU A 188 18.49 20.14 -16.76
CA GLU A 188 19.15 21.24 -16.04
C GLU A 188 18.27 22.50 -15.94
N SER A 189 17.56 22.84 -17.01
CA SER A 189 16.64 23.97 -17.02
C SER A 189 15.26 23.65 -16.41
N GLY A 190 15.00 22.39 -16.07
CA GLY A 190 13.73 21.95 -15.49
C GLY A 190 12.55 22.13 -16.45
N LYS A 191 12.74 21.85 -17.74
CA LYS A 191 11.66 21.86 -18.74
C LYS A 191 10.74 20.66 -18.54
N ILE A 192 9.59 20.70 -19.20
CA ILE A 192 8.63 19.59 -19.17
C ILE A 192 8.69 18.88 -20.51
N LEU A 193 8.92 17.56 -20.50
CA LEU A 193 8.87 16.72 -21.70
C LEU A 193 7.65 15.80 -21.62
N LEU A 194 6.73 15.93 -22.58
CA LEU A 194 5.57 15.04 -22.67
C LEU A 194 5.75 14.14 -23.88
N VAL A 195 5.77 12.83 -23.64
CA VAL A 195 6.02 11.80 -24.65
C VAL A 195 4.79 10.92 -24.79
N ASN A 196 4.18 10.94 -25.98
CA ASN A 196 3.08 10.06 -26.34
C ASN A 196 3.58 8.95 -27.27
N LEU A 197 3.44 7.71 -26.79
CA LEU A 197 3.86 6.48 -27.48
C LEU A 197 2.67 5.58 -27.82
N ALA A 198 1.44 6.12 -27.85
CA ALA A 198 0.24 5.37 -28.19
C ALA A 198 0.37 4.70 -29.57
N PRO A 199 0.10 3.39 -29.69
CA PRO A 199 0.03 2.73 -30.98
C PRO A 199 -0.98 3.41 -31.90
N SER A 200 -0.62 3.57 -33.17
CA SER A 200 -1.42 4.28 -34.18
C SER A 200 -1.07 3.77 -35.58
N ASP A 201 -1.75 4.30 -36.60
CA ASP A 201 -1.44 4.01 -38.01
C ASP A 201 0.00 4.40 -38.41
N HIS A 202 0.69 5.18 -37.58
CA HIS A 202 2.06 5.63 -37.81
C HIS A 202 3.10 4.95 -36.89
N LEU A 203 2.66 4.28 -35.83
CA LEU A 203 3.51 3.72 -34.78
C LEU A 203 3.02 2.35 -34.30
N SER A 204 3.85 1.32 -34.48
CA SER A 204 3.60 0.00 -33.90
C SER A 204 3.98 -0.05 -32.41
N ALA A 205 3.38 -0.96 -31.66
CA ALA A 205 3.68 -1.15 -30.24
C ALA A 205 5.16 -1.54 -29.99
N GLU A 206 5.75 -2.36 -30.86
CA GLU A 206 7.18 -2.73 -30.78
C GLU A 206 8.08 -1.51 -30.97
N ASN A 207 7.78 -0.66 -31.96
CA ASN A 207 8.57 0.55 -32.23
C ASN A 207 8.43 1.59 -31.11
N ALA A 208 7.21 1.75 -30.57
CA ALA A 208 6.95 2.57 -29.39
C ALA A 208 7.80 2.13 -28.19
N ARG A 209 7.86 0.82 -27.95
CA ARG A 209 8.67 0.22 -26.90
C ARG A 209 10.16 0.52 -27.07
N VAL A 210 10.71 0.26 -28.25
CA VAL A 210 12.14 0.51 -28.56
C VAL A 210 12.49 1.98 -28.35
N PHE A 211 11.67 2.89 -28.88
CA PHE A 211 11.90 4.32 -28.69
C PHE A 211 11.84 4.72 -27.21
N GLY A 212 10.83 4.24 -26.47
CA GLY A 212 10.69 4.51 -25.05
C GLY A 212 11.88 4.01 -24.23
N THR A 213 12.35 2.80 -24.46
CA THR A 213 13.54 2.24 -23.77
C THR A 213 14.81 3.01 -24.12
N LEU A 214 15.03 3.39 -25.37
CA LEU A 214 16.17 4.22 -25.77
C LEU A 214 16.13 5.61 -25.12
N LEU A 215 14.96 6.25 -25.11
CA LEU A 215 14.77 7.55 -24.49
C LEU A 215 15.05 7.49 -22.98
N ILE A 216 14.48 6.50 -22.29
CA ILE A 216 14.68 6.30 -20.85
C ILE A 216 16.17 6.08 -20.56
N ASN A 217 16.84 5.20 -21.31
CA ASN A 217 18.28 4.97 -21.11
C ASN A 217 19.11 6.26 -21.25
N GLU A 218 18.79 7.12 -22.23
CA GLU A 218 19.48 8.41 -22.35
C GLU A 218 19.19 9.34 -21.15
N PHE A 219 17.97 9.33 -20.58
CA PHE A 219 17.69 10.04 -19.32
C PHE A 219 18.59 9.57 -18.17
N PHE A 220 18.78 8.25 -18.03
CA PHE A 220 19.67 7.67 -17.03
C PHE A 220 21.14 8.07 -17.29
N GLU A 221 21.60 8.02 -18.54
CA GLU A 221 22.96 8.42 -18.90
C GLU A 221 23.24 9.88 -18.56
N VAL A 222 22.33 10.77 -18.98
CA VAL A 222 22.45 12.21 -18.74
C VAL A 222 22.39 12.51 -17.24
N ALA A 223 21.52 11.83 -16.49
CA ALA A 223 21.45 11.99 -15.05
C ALA A 223 22.77 11.59 -14.36
N CYS A 224 23.36 10.44 -14.70
CA CYS A 224 24.62 9.98 -14.11
C CYS A 224 25.81 10.93 -14.37
N ARG A 225 25.73 11.82 -15.37
CA ARG A 225 26.76 12.84 -15.64
C ARG A 225 26.64 14.07 -14.77
N ARG A 226 25.50 14.28 -14.09
CA ARG A 226 25.33 15.42 -13.20
C ARG A 226 26.30 15.31 -12.04
N ASN A 227 26.75 16.45 -11.52
CA ASN A 227 27.58 16.44 -10.32
C ASN A 227 26.69 16.18 -9.08
N PRO A 228 26.87 15.06 -8.37
CA PRO A 228 26.03 14.74 -7.21
C PRO A 228 26.29 15.67 -6.01
N LEU A 229 27.42 16.40 -6.01
CA LEU A 229 27.77 17.36 -4.97
C LEU A 229 27.21 18.76 -5.22
N CYS A 230 26.66 19.02 -6.41
CA CYS A 230 26.06 20.30 -6.73
C CYS A 230 24.70 20.44 -6.01
N LYS A 231 24.66 21.27 -4.96
CA LYS A 231 23.44 21.55 -4.19
C LYS A 231 22.37 22.31 -4.99
N GLU A 232 22.74 22.93 -6.10
CA GLU A 232 21.83 23.69 -6.97
C GLU A 232 21.09 22.81 -7.98
N SER A 233 21.49 21.55 -8.12
CA SER A 233 20.85 20.58 -9.01
C SER A 233 19.38 20.41 -8.64
N LYS A 234 18.49 20.99 -9.46
CA LYS A 234 17.04 20.88 -9.28
C LYS A 234 16.59 19.41 -9.42
N PRO A 235 15.62 18.96 -8.62
CA PRO A 235 15.03 17.65 -8.79
C PRO A 235 14.31 17.59 -10.14
N TYR A 236 14.50 16.48 -10.86
CA TYR A 236 13.79 16.19 -12.10
C TYR A 236 13.06 14.86 -11.97
N TYR A 237 11.80 14.82 -12.40
CA TYR A 237 10.97 13.63 -12.25
C TYR A 237 10.76 12.92 -13.60
N LEU A 238 10.83 11.60 -13.61
CA LEU A 238 10.49 10.76 -14.75
C LEU A 238 9.26 9.93 -14.38
N TYR A 239 8.12 10.30 -14.95
CA TYR A 239 6.86 9.60 -14.84
C TYR A 239 6.75 8.56 -15.94
N LEU A 240 6.76 7.28 -15.56
CA LEU A 240 6.63 6.16 -16.47
C LEU A 240 5.28 5.48 -16.22
N ASP A 241 4.34 5.68 -17.14
CA ASP A 241 3.10 4.92 -17.14
C ASP A 241 3.32 3.56 -17.80
N GLU A 242 2.74 2.51 -17.22
CA GLU A 242 3.01 1.10 -17.57
C GLU A 242 4.50 0.81 -17.81
N PHE A 243 5.32 1.07 -16.78
CA PHE A 243 6.79 1.08 -16.87
C PHE A 243 7.38 -0.25 -17.36
N GLN A 244 6.70 -1.38 -17.13
CA GLN A 244 7.13 -2.72 -17.55
C GLN A 244 7.34 -2.85 -19.06
N ASN A 245 6.70 -1.97 -19.84
CA ASN A 245 6.92 -1.95 -21.27
C ASN A 245 8.33 -1.52 -21.64
N PHE A 246 8.95 -0.64 -20.85
CA PHE A 246 10.16 0.08 -21.28
C PHE A 246 11.40 -0.21 -20.44
N VAL A 247 11.21 -0.62 -19.18
CA VAL A 247 12.27 -0.72 -18.18
C VAL A 247 12.82 -2.16 -18.12
N SER A 248 14.14 -2.29 -18.20
CA SER A 248 14.86 -3.56 -18.01
C SER A 248 15.34 -3.75 -16.59
N LEU A 249 15.75 -4.98 -16.24
CA LEU A 249 16.34 -5.28 -14.94
C LEU A 249 17.57 -4.39 -14.64
N ASP A 250 18.39 -4.10 -15.65
CA ASP A 250 19.54 -3.21 -15.50
C ASP A 250 19.12 -1.77 -15.20
N ILE A 251 18.07 -1.27 -15.87
CA ILE A 251 17.52 0.06 -15.58
C ILE A 251 16.97 0.10 -14.13
N VAL A 252 16.35 -0.98 -13.66
CA VAL A 252 15.86 -1.05 -12.27
C VAL A 252 17.02 -0.97 -11.27
N LYS A 253 18.13 -1.66 -11.51
CA LYS A 253 19.35 -1.53 -10.69
C LYS A 253 19.91 -0.11 -10.69
N MET A 254 19.74 0.63 -11.79
CA MET A 254 20.16 2.03 -11.89
C MET A 254 19.25 3.01 -11.14
N LEU A 255 17.99 2.66 -10.83
CA LEU A 255 17.04 3.52 -10.10
C LEU A 255 17.61 4.03 -8.77
N ASP A 256 18.32 3.18 -8.03
CA ASP A 256 18.92 3.54 -6.75
C ASP A 256 20.13 4.48 -6.89
N GLN A 257 20.81 4.43 -8.04
CA GLN A 257 21.99 5.25 -8.32
C GLN A 257 21.59 6.66 -8.74
N VAL A 258 20.60 6.78 -9.64
CA VAL A 258 20.18 8.07 -10.21
C VAL A 258 19.60 9.05 -9.19
N ARG A 259 19.11 8.55 -8.05
CA ARG A 259 18.66 9.39 -6.95
C ARG A 259 19.75 10.34 -6.44
N LYS A 260 21.02 9.90 -6.39
CA LYS A 260 22.16 10.75 -5.97
C LYS A 260 22.42 11.90 -6.95
N PHE A 261 21.93 11.77 -8.17
CA PHE A 261 22.08 12.73 -9.26
C PHE A 261 20.83 13.59 -9.46
N GLY A 262 19.87 13.55 -8.53
CA GLY A 262 18.67 14.40 -8.55
C GLY A 262 17.63 14.01 -9.61
N LEU A 263 17.69 12.80 -10.17
CA LEU A 263 16.63 12.22 -10.98
C LEU A 263 15.77 11.30 -10.11
N PHE A 264 14.46 11.55 -10.09
CA PHE A 264 13.48 10.78 -9.35
C PHE A 264 12.52 10.11 -10.33
N THR A 265 12.16 8.85 -10.08
CA THR A 265 11.28 8.09 -10.97
C THR A 265 9.95 7.80 -10.27
N VAL A 266 8.85 7.95 -10.99
CA VAL A 266 7.52 7.53 -10.55
C VAL A 266 7.05 6.45 -11.52
N LEU A 267 6.96 5.22 -11.02
CA LEU A 267 6.60 4.05 -11.80
C LEU A 267 5.14 3.70 -11.52
N ALA A 268 4.32 3.60 -12.56
CA ALA A 268 2.93 3.15 -12.46
C ALA A 268 2.75 1.81 -13.17
N HIS A 269 1.97 0.92 -12.54
CA HIS A 269 1.73 -0.43 -13.04
C HIS A 269 0.43 -1.02 -12.49
N GLN A 270 -0.25 -1.83 -13.31
CA GLN A 270 -1.56 -2.41 -12.96
C GLN A 270 -1.54 -3.91 -12.62
N ARG A 271 -0.64 -4.70 -13.22
CA ARG A 271 -0.74 -6.17 -13.20
C ARG A 271 0.60 -6.88 -13.05
N PHE A 272 0.97 -7.21 -11.82
CA PHE A 272 2.26 -7.84 -11.50
C PHE A 272 2.54 -9.15 -12.24
N GLY A 273 1.51 -9.89 -12.67
CA GLY A 273 1.69 -11.09 -13.49
C GLY A 273 2.33 -10.82 -14.87
N GLN A 274 2.45 -9.57 -15.31
CA GLN A 274 3.20 -9.19 -16.51
C GLN A 274 4.68 -8.90 -16.24
N LEU A 275 5.07 -8.71 -14.98
CA LEU A 275 6.45 -8.50 -14.57
C LEU A 275 7.12 -9.86 -14.34
N GLY A 276 8.32 -10.06 -14.86
CA GLY A 276 9.17 -11.16 -14.42
C GLY A 276 9.46 -11.04 -12.92
N LEU A 277 9.63 -12.17 -12.23
CA LEU A 277 9.85 -12.20 -10.78
C LEU A 277 11.04 -11.34 -10.36
N ASP A 278 12.18 -11.47 -11.05
CA ASP A 278 13.39 -10.70 -10.78
C ASP A 278 13.18 -9.19 -10.92
N LEU A 279 12.40 -8.78 -11.93
CA LEU A 279 12.07 -7.38 -12.17
C LEU A 279 11.15 -6.85 -11.07
N CYS A 280 10.15 -7.63 -10.69
CA CYS A 280 9.23 -7.30 -9.60
C CYS A 280 9.98 -7.09 -8.28
N ASP A 281 10.84 -8.05 -7.90
CA ASP A 281 11.62 -7.99 -6.67
C ASP A 281 12.59 -6.80 -6.66
N ALA A 282 13.26 -6.54 -7.78
CA ALA A 282 14.16 -5.40 -7.91
C ALA A 282 13.42 -4.05 -7.80
N VAL A 283 12.23 -3.94 -8.40
CA VAL A 283 11.41 -2.72 -8.32
C VAL A 283 10.90 -2.51 -6.90
N LEU A 284 10.37 -3.55 -6.24
CA LEU A 284 9.89 -3.45 -4.87
C LEU A 284 11.03 -3.10 -3.90
N THR A 285 12.23 -3.63 -4.12
CA THR A 285 13.40 -3.33 -3.28
C THR A 285 13.85 -1.87 -3.43
N ASN A 286 13.97 -1.37 -4.67
CA ASN A 286 14.52 -0.03 -4.93
C ASN A 286 13.48 1.09 -4.72
N CYS A 287 12.19 0.80 -4.92
CA CYS A 287 11.12 1.77 -4.71
C CYS A 287 10.80 1.94 -3.21
N ARG A 288 11.36 3.00 -2.62
CA ARG A 288 11.20 3.35 -1.20
C ARG A 288 9.82 3.89 -0.81
N ILE A 289 9.09 4.44 -1.77
CA ILE A 289 7.73 4.91 -1.57
C ILE A 289 6.83 4.05 -2.43
N LYS A 290 5.84 3.40 -1.81
CA LYS A 290 4.89 2.52 -2.48
C LYS A 290 3.49 3.04 -2.21
N ALA A 291 2.69 3.21 -3.25
CA ALA A 291 1.27 3.56 -3.15
C ALA A 291 0.46 2.47 -3.83
N VAL A 292 -0.38 1.77 -3.07
CA VAL A 292 -1.15 0.62 -3.56
C VAL A 292 -2.63 0.98 -3.60
N PHE A 293 -3.18 0.96 -4.81
CA PHE A 293 -4.60 1.17 -5.09
C PHE A 293 -5.33 -0.17 -5.17
N GLY A 294 -6.64 -0.17 -4.93
CA GLY A 294 -7.47 -1.36 -5.03
C GLY A 294 -7.65 -1.91 -6.44
N GLY A 295 -8.38 -3.03 -6.55
CA GLY A 295 -8.63 -3.69 -7.84
C GLY A 295 -7.52 -4.65 -8.28
N LEU A 296 -6.56 -4.96 -7.41
CA LEU A 296 -5.51 -5.95 -7.66
C LEU A 296 -6.07 -7.38 -7.69
N PRO A 297 -5.47 -8.29 -8.49
CA PRO A 297 -5.66 -9.72 -8.35
C PRO A 297 -5.30 -10.19 -6.92
N VAL A 298 -5.90 -11.30 -6.47
CA VAL A 298 -5.70 -11.81 -5.09
C VAL A 298 -4.23 -12.07 -4.80
N GLU A 299 -3.52 -12.73 -5.72
CA GLU A 299 -2.10 -13.05 -5.58
C GLU A 299 -1.24 -11.78 -5.46
N SER A 300 -1.51 -10.76 -6.28
CA SER A 300 -0.82 -9.47 -6.21
C SER A 300 -1.15 -8.70 -4.93
N ALA A 301 -2.39 -8.76 -4.47
CA ALA A 301 -2.80 -8.13 -3.21
C ALA A 301 -2.12 -8.81 -2.01
N GLU A 302 -1.98 -10.14 -2.03
CA GLU A 302 -1.29 -10.90 -0.98
C GLU A 302 0.21 -10.56 -0.94
N MET A 303 0.86 -10.49 -2.11
CA MET A 303 2.25 -10.05 -2.24
C MET A 303 2.44 -8.64 -1.64
N MET A 304 1.57 -7.69 -2.00
CA MET A 304 1.64 -6.33 -1.45
C MET A 304 1.28 -6.28 0.03
N ALA A 305 0.37 -7.14 0.53
CA ALA A 305 0.07 -7.22 1.95
C ALA A 305 1.31 -7.62 2.77
N LYS A 306 2.05 -8.63 2.28
CA LYS A 306 3.33 -9.05 2.88
C LYS A 306 4.33 -7.89 2.85
N GLU A 307 4.52 -7.25 1.69
CA GLU A 307 5.49 -6.17 1.55
C GLU A 307 5.18 -4.94 2.43
N LEU A 308 3.90 -4.55 2.55
CA LEU A 308 3.51 -3.32 3.25
C LEU A 308 3.39 -3.51 4.77
N PHE A 309 2.88 -4.66 5.23
CA PHE A 309 2.39 -4.83 6.60
C PHE A 309 3.13 -5.89 7.43
N ILE A 310 4.13 -6.59 6.89
CA ILE A 310 4.82 -7.68 7.63
C ILE A 310 5.36 -7.22 9.01
N GLY A 311 5.88 -5.99 9.10
CA GLY A 311 6.37 -5.42 10.35
C GLY A 311 5.28 -4.83 11.28
N GLU A 312 4.02 -4.87 10.85
CA GLU A 312 2.87 -4.28 11.55
C GLU A 312 1.88 -5.33 12.06
N LEU A 313 2.15 -6.63 11.82
CA LEU A 313 1.34 -7.73 12.33
C LEU A 313 1.48 -7.81 13.86
N ASP A 314 0.35 -7.83 14.55
CA ASP A 314 0.31 -7.88 16.03
C ASP A 314 0.00 -9.31 16.48
N PRO A 315 0.98 -10.06 17.03
CA PRO A 315 0.74 -11.42 17.49
C PRO A 315 -0.26 -11.51 18.66
N GLN A 316 -0.53 -10.40 19.34
CA GLN A 316 -1.47 -10.31 20.46
C GLN A 316 -2.84 -9.71 20.05
N LYS A 317 -3.10 -9.54 18.75
CA LYS A 317 -4.41 -9.08 18.26
C LYS A 317 -5.50 -10.08 18.66
N ILE A 318 -6.38 -9.68 19.57
CA ILE A 318 -7.46 -10.54 20.07
C ILE A 318 -8.51 -10.73 18.97
N LYS A 319 -8.79 -11.99 18.65
CA LYS A 319 -9.86 -12.42 17.74
C LYS A 319 -11.17 -12.60 18.50
N VAL A 320 -11.13 -13.37 19.58
CA VAL A 320 -12.29 -13.67 20.42
C VAL A 320 -11.87 -13.70 21.89
N SER A 321 -12.64 -13.07 22.74
CA SER A 321 -12.55 -13.18 24.20
C SER A 321 -13.79 -13.90 24.73
N ILE A 322 -13.60 -15.07 25.33
CA ILE A 322 -14.70 -15.86 25.92
C ILE A 322 -14.79 -15.53 27.40
N TYR A 323 -15.96 -15.05 27.82
CA TYR A 323 -16.25 -14.76 29.22
C TYR A 323 -17.15 -15.85 29.78
N GLN A 324 -16.77 -16.37 30.95
CA GLN A 324 -17.60 -17.29 31.71
C GLN A 324 -18.22 -16.53 32.87
N THR A 325 -19.54 -16.71 33.06
CA THR A 325 -20.21 -16.18 34.25
C THR A 325 -19.92 -17.11 35.43
N LYS A 326 -19.25 -16.60 36.45
CA LYS A 326 -19.03 -17.27 37.72
C LYS A 326 -19.73 -16.50 38.83
N PHE A 327 -19.83 -17.10 40.02
CA PHE A 327 -20.56 -16.51 41.13
C PHE A 327 -19.65 -16.40 42.36
N TRP A 328 -19.57 -15.20 42.93
CA TRP A 328 -18.96 -15.02 44.25
C TRP A 328 -19.99 -15.33 45.33
N PRO A 329 -19.68 -16.22 46.28
CA PRO A 329 -20.53 -16.39 47.45
C PRO A 329 -20.38 -15.16 48.35
N THR A 330 -21.39 -14.28 48.34
CA THR A 330 -21.42 -13.12 49.23
C THR A 330 -22.32 -13.44 50.42
N TYR A 331 -21.78 -13.28 51.62
CA TYR A 331 -22.56 -13.45 52.85
C TYR A 331 -23.56 -12.31 52.98
N SER A 332 -24.83 -12.68 53.08
CA SER A 332 -25.92 -11.78 53.47
C SER A 332 -26.69 -12.43 54.61
N ARG A 333 -27.56 -11.64 55.25
CA ARG A 333 -28.43 -12.10 56.32
C ARG A 333 -29.87 -11.91 55.89
N ASP A 334 -30.70 -12.91 56.12
CA ASP A 334 -32.13 -12.84 55.84
C ASP A 334 -32.92 -13.23 57.09
N LYS A 335 -34.12 -12.68 57.22
CA LYS A 335 -34.96 -12.86 58.40
C LYS A 335 -36.03 -13.91 58.10
N VAL A 336 -35.94 -15.04 58.81
CA VAL A 336 -36.96 -16.08 58.74
C VAL A 336 -37.88 -15.93 59.94
N TYR A 337 -39.18 -15.77 59.67
CA TYR A 337 -40.21 -15.70 60.69
C TYR A 337 -40.84 -17.07 60.88
N SER A 338 -40.86 -17.57 62.11
CA SER A 338 -41.53 -18.80 62.49
C SER A 338 -42.68 -18.49 63.43
N TYR A 339 -43.78 -19.22 63.27
CA TYR A 339 -44.95 -19.12 64.12
C TYR A 339 -45.26 -20.50 64.68
N ALA A 340 -45.37 -20.59 66.01
CA ALA A 340 -45.72 -21.80 66.72
C ALA A 340 -46.86 -21.52 67.68
N GLN A 341 -47.93 -22.30 67.58
CA GLN A 341 -49.07 -22.23 68.46
C GLN A 341 -49.11 -23.50 69.32
N SER A 342 -49.25 -23.33 70.62
CA SER A 342 -49.28 -24.42 71.59
C SER A 342 -50.51 -24.31 72.48
N SER A 343 -51.11 -25.44 72.84
CA SER A 343 -52.21 -25.51 73.79
C SER A 343 -51.94 -26.64 74.77
N GLY A 344 -52.09 -26.37 76.06
CA GLY A 344 -51.92 -27.33 77.13
C GLY A 344 -53.10 -27.35 78.08
N HIS A 345 -53.26 -28.48 78.76
CA HIS A 345 -54.36 -28.74 79.67
C HIS A 345 -53.83 -29.46 80.91
N SER A 346 -54.23 -29.02 82.10
CA SER A 346 -53.78 -29.58 83.38
C SER A 346 -54.94 -29.71 84.37
N VAL A 347 -54.98 -30.83 85.10
CA VAL A 347 -56.00 -31.14 86.11
C VAL A 347 -55.32 -31.61 87.39
N GLY A 348 -55.71 -31.04 88.54
CA GLY A 348 -55.24 -31.42 89.87
C GLY A 348 -56.40 -31.77 90.82
N ARG A 349 -56.23 -32.77 91.69
CA ARG A 349 -57.21 -33.16 92.73
C ARG A 349 -56.52 -33.40 94.08
N GLY A 350 -57.20 -33.13 95.19
CA GLY A 350 -56.70 -33.37 96.56
C GLY A 350 -57.80 -33.66 97.59
N GLU A 351 -57.48 -34.42 98.64
CA GLU A 351 -58.39 -34.84 99.72
C GLU A 351 -57.76 -34.57 101.11
N ASN A 352 -58.57 -34.16 102.09
CA ASN A 352 -58.17 -33.91 103.48
C ASN A 352 -59.14 -34.59 104.49
N ARG A 353 -58.61 -35.09 105.61
CA ARG A 353 -59.36 -35.77 106.69
C ARG A 353 -58.91 -35.30 108.09
N ALA A 354 -59.83 -35.04 109.02
CA ALA A 354 -59.54 -34.64 110.40
C ALA A 354 -60.52 -35.26 111.44
N PHE A 355 -60.04 -35.57 112.65
CA PHE A 355 -60.80 -36.26 113.72
C PHE A 355 -60.62 -35.60 115.10
N SER A 356 -61.67 -35.56 115.94
CA SER A 356 -61.65 -34.97 117.30
C SER A 356 -62.53 -35.74 118.31
N THR A 357 -62.16 -35.77 119.60
CA THR A 357 -62.88 -36.43 120.70
C THR A 357 -62.78 -35.65 122.02
N GLY A 358 -63.81 -35.70 122.88
CA GLY A 358 -63.85 -35.03 124.20
C GLY A 358 -64.73 -35.74 125.25
N ARG A 359 -64.41 -35.58 126.55
CA ARG A 359 -65.15 -36.14 127.70
C ARG A 359 -65.29 -35.08 128.80
N GLY A 360 -66.43 -35.01 129.49
CA GLY A 360 -66.67 -34.06 130.60
C GLY A 360 -67.52 -34.64 131.74
N GLN A 361 -67.22 -34.23 132.99
CA GLN A 361 -67.91 -34.60 134.23
C GLN A 361 -68.38 -33.35 134.95
N VAL A 362 -69.63 -33.33 135.46
CA VAL A 362 -70.18 -32.22 136.24
C VAL A 362 -70.81 -32.75 137.53
N ALA A 363 -70.42 -32.17 138.67
CA ALA A 363 -70.94 -32.47 140.01
C ALA A 363 -71.43 -31.17 140.65
N GLY A 364 -72.62 -31.18 141.28
CA GLY A 364 -73.22 -30.00 141.89
C GLY A 364 -73.73 -30.26 143.32
N GLU A 365 -73.35 -29.37 144.24
CA GLU A 365 -73.91 -29.25 145.59
C GLU A 365 -74.82 -28.03 145.67
N SER A 366 -75.96 -28.16 146.35
CA SER A 366 -76.86 -27.03 146.62
C SER A 366 -77.03 -26.84 148.13
N PHE A 367 -76.83 -25.59 148.59
CA PHE A 367 -76.96 -25.16 149.98
C PHE A 367 -77.75 -23.85 150.04
N GLN A 368 -78.80 -23.78 150.87
CA GLN A 368 -79.55 -22.55 151.15
C GLN A 368 -79.28 -22.06 152.59
N PRO A 369 -78.72 -20.85 152.79
CA PRO A 369 -78.66 -20.19 154.10
C PRO A 369 -80.04 -19.64 154.53
N GLY A 370 -80.33 -19.63 155.84
CA GLY A 370 -81.62 -19.18 156.41
C GLY A 370 -81.68 -17.69 156.81
N ASP A 371 -82.90 -17.12 156.85
CA ASP A 371 -83.22 -15.72 157.19
C ASP A 371 -83.98 -15.59 158.54
N TRP A 372 -83.94 -14.37 159.12
CA TRP A 372 -84.13 -13.97 160.54
C TRP A 372 -85.45 -14.35 161.28
N PHE A 373 -86.42 -15.06 160.68
CA PHE A 373 -87.62 -15.54 161.40
C PHE A 373 -88.07 -16.92 160.88
N GLY A 374 -87.55 -17.99 161.49
CA GLY A 374 -87.99 -19.39 161.27
C GLY A 374 -86.85 -20.36 160.95
N SER A 375 -86.67 -21.39 161.78
CA SER A 375 -85.55 -22.33 161.71
C SER A 375 -85.67 -23.41 160.62
N GLY A 376 -84.59 -23.66 159.86
CA GLY A 376 -84.20 -24.98 159.34
C GLY A 376 -84.16 -25.15 157.80
N GLY A 377 -82.96 -25.00 157.20
CA GLY A 377 -82.68 -25.24 155.77
C GLY A 377 -82.32 -26.70 155.42
N SER A 378 -82.40 -27.06 154.14
CA SER A 378 -82.21 -28.41 153.55
C SER A 378 -81.08 -28.41 152.48
N SER A 379 -80.34 -29.52 152.35
CA SER A 379 -79.25 -29.69 151.36
C SER A 379 -79.26 -31.06 150.67
N GLY A 380 -78.83 -31.15 149.38
CA GLY A 380 -78.66 -32.38 148.59
C GLY A 380 -77.63 -32.27 147.43
N GLN A 381 -77.08 -33.42 146.97
CA GLN A 381 -75.97 -33.58 146.00
C GLN A 381 -76.34 -34.44 144.74
N SER A 382 -75.75 -34.16 143.55
CA SER A 382 -75.78 -35.05 142.35
C SER A 382 -74.59 -34.90 141.35
N VAL A 383 -74.26 -35.94 140.55
CA VAL A 383 -73.12 -36.00 139.58
C VAL A 383 -73.50 -36.68 138.24
N VAL A 384 -73.04 -36.15 137.09
CA VAL A 384 -73.27 -36.68 135.70
C VAL A 384 -71.98 -36.67 134.82
N LEU A 385 -71.82 -37.65 133.93
CA LEU A 385 -70.68 -37.83 132.98
C LEU A 385 -71.14 -37.89 131.50
N SER A 386 -70.41 -37.28 130.55
CA SER A 386 -70.70 -37.29 129.09
C SER A 386 -69.46 -37.39 128.19
N HIS A 387 -69.58 -37.94 126.97
CA HIS A 387 -68.50 -38.15 125.97
C HIS A 387 -68.97 -37.84 124.53
N SER A 388 -68.11 -37.27 123.66
CA SER A 388 -68.38 -37.01 122.23
C SER A 388 -67.19 -37.24 121.30
N SER A 389 -67.43 -37.61 120.04
CA SER A 389 -66.45 -37.77 118.95
C SER A 389 -66.97 -37.16 117.63
N SER A 390 -66.08 -36.67 116.76
CA SER A 390 -66.45 -36.08 115.45
C SER A 390 -65.32 -36.21 114.40
N GLU A 391 -65.70 -36.46 113.15
CA GLU A 391 -64.81 -36.63 111.99
C GLU A 391 -65.25 -35.74 110.80
N VAL A 392 -64.31 -35.15 110.07
CA VAL A 392 -64.59 -34.32 108.88
C VAL A 392 -63.67 -34.70 107.70
N LEU A 393 -64.25 -34.82 106.51
CA LEU A 393 -63.61 -35.14 105.23
C LEU A 393 -63.93 -34.06 104.19
N GLY A 394 -62.96 -33.66 103.36
CA GLY A 394 -63.16 -32.73 102.25
C GLY A 394 -62.32 -33.07 101.01
N HIS A 395 -62.83 -32.82 99.80
CA HIS A 395 -62.18 -33.09 98.51
C HIS A 395 -62.25 -31.84 97.61
N HIS A 396 -61.21 -31.55 96.83
CA HIS A 396 -61.22 -30.47 95.82
C HIS A 396 -60.52 -30.88 94.51
N SER A 397 -60.94 -30.27 93.40
CA SER A 397 -60.37 -30.45 92.07
C SER A 397 -60.26 -29.12 91.32
N SER A 398 -59.20 -28.94 90.52
CA SER A 398 -59.01 -27.78 89.63
C SER A 398 -58.57 -28.24 88.24
N GLU A 399 -59.03 -27.52 87.22
CA GLU A 399 -58.77 -27.79 85.81
C GLU A 399 -58.40 -26.48 85.12
N THR A 400 -57.31 -26.48 84.35
CA THR A 400 -56.77 -25.27 83.70
C THR A 400 -56.40 -25.58 82.25
N HIS A 401 -56.87 -24.76 81.33
CA HIS A 401 -56.45 -24.76 79.93
C HIS A 401 -55.60 -23.52 79.67
N PHE A 402 -54.48 -23.69 78.95
CA PHE A 402 -53.68 -22.58 78.47
C PHE A 402 -53.40 -22.72 76.98
N THR A 403 -53.43 -21.61 76.26
CA THR A 403 -53.03 -21.51 74.86
C THR A 403 -51.96 -20.44 74.77
N GLY A 404 -50.85 -20.75 74.12
CA GLY A 404 -49.71 -19.87 73.94
C GLY A 404 -49.29 -19.84 72.48
N ASP A 405 -49.27 -18.63 71.91
CA ASP A 405 -48.74 -18.37 70.58
C ASP A 405 -47.33 -17.80 70.72
N ALA A 406 -46.39 -18.32 69.94
CA ALA A 406 -44.99 -17.94 69.93
C ALA A 406 -44.59 -17.54 68.51
N PHE A 407 -44.10 -16.31 68.37
CA PHE A 407 -43.49 -15.80 67.14
C PHE A 407 -41.97 -15.81 67.33
N GLY A 408 -41.26 -16.53 66.47
CA GLY A 408 -39.81 -16.52 66.39
C GLY A 408 -39.35 -15.69 65.21
N GLU A 409 -38.39 -14.79 65.43
CA GLU A 409 -37.63 -14.16 64.36
C GLU A 409 -36.20 -14.69 64.44
N ALA A 410 -35.76 -15.41 63.40
CA ALA A 410 -34.42 -15.95 63.30
C ALA A 410 -33.66 -15.24 62.18
N ASP A 411 -32.53 -14.64 62.54
CA ASP A 411 -31.60 -14.05 61.59
C ASP A 411 -30.66 -15.16 61.07
N VAL A 412 -30.90 -15.60 59.82
CA VAL A 412 -30.19 -16.71 59.20
C VAL A 412 -29.18 -16.19 58.18
N PRO A 413 -27.91 -16.60 58.25
CA PRO A 413 -26.94 -16.27 57.21
C PRO A 413 -27.30 -17.00 55.91
N ILE A 414 -27.39 -16.26 54.81
CA ILE A 414 -27.61 -16.79 53.47
C ILE A 414 -26.42 -16.46 52.57
N LEU A 415 -26.11 -17.36 51.64
CA LEU A 415 -25.11 -17.13 50.60
C LEU A 415 -25.81 -16.64 49.33
N LEU A 416 -25.61 -15.37 49.00
CA LEU A 416 -26.10 -14.81 47.74
C LEU A 416 -25.04 -15.00 46.65
N PRO A 417 -25.34 -15.76 45.58
CA PRO A 417 -24.43 -15.89 44.45
C PRO A 417 -24.45 -14.61 43.63
N VAL A 418 -23.39 -13.80 43.73
CA VAL A 418 -23.25 -12.57 42.95
C VAL A 418 -22.54 -12.90 41.64
N PRO A 419 -23.20 -12.77 40.47
CA PRO A 419 -22.58 -13.09 39.19
C PRO A 419 -21.48 -12.09 38.84
N PHE A 420 -20.35 -12.59 38.37
CA PHE A 420 -19.29 -11.80 37.74
C PHE A 420 -18.83 -12.49 36.45
N LYS A 421 -18.29 -11.71 35.52
CA LYS A 421 -17.72 -12.23 34.28
C LYS A 421 -16.21 -12.38 34.45
N GLU A 422 -15.73 -13.60 34.33
CA GLU A 422 -14.30 -13.90 34.30
C GLU A 422 -13.88 -14.19 32.86
N LEU A 423 -12.73 -13.64 32.46
CA LEU A 423 -12.13 -13.94 31.16
C LEU A 423 -11.61 -15.39 31.19
N SER A 424 -12.29 -16.28 30.47
CA SER A 424 -12.01 -17.71 30.47
C SER A 424 -10.89 -18.05 29.48
N SER A 425 -11.00 -17.56 28.25
CA SER A 425 -9.97 -17.76 27.23
C SER A 425 -9.93 -16.60 26.24
N ILE A 426 -8.73 -16.37 25.70
CA ILE A 426 -8.46 -15.41 24.63
C ILE A 426 -7.93 -16.20 23.44
N GLN A 427 -8.55 -16.01 22.28
CA GLN A 427 -8.02 -16.49 21.01
C GLN A 427 -7.43 -15.30 20.25
N PHE A 428 -6.18 -15.42 19.82
CA PHE A 428 -5.51 -14.43 18.99
C PHE A 428 -5.68 -14.75 17.50
N PHE A 429 -5.60 -13.72 16.65
CA PHE A 429 -5.49 -13.93 15.22
C PHE A 429 -4.14 -14.52 14.86
N THR A 430 -4.12 -15.53 13.98
CA THR A 430 -2.86 -16.00 13.40
C THR A 430 -2.30 -14.94 12.43
N PRO A 431 -0.98 -14.88 12.20
CA PRO A 431 -0.40 -13.95 11.23
C PRO A 431 -0.99 -14.11 9.82
N GLU A 432 -1.33 -15.34 9.44
CA GLU A 432 -1.97 -15.66 8.15
C GLU A 432 -3.39 -15.09 8.06
N GLU A 433 -4.20 -15.20 9.12
CA GLU A 433 -5.54 -14.61 9.17
C GLU A 433 -5.47 -13.07 9.09
N GLN A 434 -4.52 -12.45 9.78
CA GLN A 434 -4.30 -11.01 9.70
C GLN A 434 -3.89 -10.59 8.29
N LEU A 435 -2.99 -11.35 7.65
CA LEU A 435 -2.57 -11.08 6.29
C LEU A 435 -3.75 -11.23 5.31
N LEU A 436 -4.63 -12.21 5.51
CA LEU A 436 -5.82 -12.40 4.70
C LEU A 436 -6.79 -11.22 4.83
N GLU A 437 -7.02 -10.72 6.05
CA GLU A 437 -7.82 -9.51 6.28
C GLU A 437 -7.22 -8.29 5.57
N LEU A 438 -5.90 -8.11 5.66
CA LEU A 438 -5.19 -7.02 5.00
C LEU A 438 -5.22 -7.15 3.47
N THR A 439 -5.12 -8.38 2.96
CA THR A 439 -5.23 -8.68 1.52
C THR A 439 -6.63 -8.33 1.00
N ALA A 440 -7.67 -8.70 1.75
CA ALA A 440 -9.05 -8.31 1.44
C ALA A 440 -9.21 -6.78 1.46
N ALA A 441 -8.68 -6.11 2.49
CA ALA A 441 -8.69 -4.66 2.60
C ALA A 441 -7.95 -3.97 1.44
N LEU A 442 -6.84 -4.54 0.96
CA LEU A 442 -6.12 -4.03 -0.22
C LEU A 442 -6.90 -4.23 -1.52
N LYS A 443 -7.63 -5.32 -1.66
CA LYS A 443 -8.41 -5.64 -2.86
C LYS A 443 -9.69 -4.81 -2.95
N GLU A 444 -10.42 -4.70 -1.85
CA GLU A 444 -11.75 -4.08 -1.75
C GLU A 444 -11.71 -2.57 -1.46
N GLN A 445 -10.58 -1.91 -1.72
CA GLN A 445 -10.47 -0.47 -1.49
C GLN A 445 -11.49 0.30 -2.33
N PHE A 446 -12.21 1.22 -1.69
CA PHE A 446 -13.08 2.15 -2.38
C PHE A 446 -12.26 3.04 -3.32
N GLY A 447 -12.89 3.51 -4.40
CA GLY A 447 -12.28 4.47 -5.31
C GLY A 447 -11.69 5.66 -4.53
N ARG A 448 -10.51 6.12 -4.97
CA ARG A 448 -9.74 7.21 -4.34
C ARG A 448 -9.16 6.90 -2.96
N HIS A 449 -9.09 5.63 -2.55
CA HIS A 449 -8.30 5.20 -1.41
C HIS A 449 -7.07 4.45 -1.91
N CYS A 450 -5.94 4.67 -1.24
CA CYS A 450 -4.72 3.89 -1.43
C CYS A 450 -4.03 3.69 -0.09
N PHE A 451 -3.26 2.63 0.06
CA PHE A 451 -2.29 2.52 1.16
C PHE A 451 -0.94 3.03 0.70
N ILE A 452 -0.32 3.90 1.49
CA ILE A 452 1.01 4.43 1.21
C ILE A 452 2.01 3.91 2.26
N LYS A 453 3.14 3.38 1.77
CA LYS A 453 4.31 3.02 2.57
C LYS A 453 5.45 3.96 2.24
N ILE A 454 5.97 4.62 3.26
CA ILE A 454 7.21 5.40 3.21
C ILE A 454 8.27 4.64 4.01
N HIS A 455 9.50 4.58 3.50
CA HIS A 455 10.59 3.69 3.93
C HIS A 455 10.89 3.57 5.44
N ASN A 456 10.47 4.50 6.31
CA ASN A 456 10.66 4.42 7.77
C ASN A 456 9.38 4.72 8.54
N GLN A 457 8.22 4.60 7.90
CA GLN A 457 6.93 4.91 8.48
C GLN A 457 6.01 3.69 8.42
N LYS A 458 5.05 3.65 9.34
CA LYS A 458 3.95 2.70 9.25
C LYS A 458 3.14 2.96 7.99
N THR A 459 2.58 1.91 7.42
CA THR A 459 1.68 2.00 6.28
C THR A 459 0.45 2.78 6.69
N GLN A 460 0.09 3.79 5.91
CA GLN A 460 -1.05 4.66 6.22
C GLN A 460 -2.08 4.59 5.10
N PRO A 461 -3.38 4.54 5.43
CA PRO A 461 -4.42 4.77 4.44
C PRO A 461 -4.40 6.25 4.03
N LEU A 462 -4.45 6.51 2.73
CA LEU A 462 -4.45 7.84 2.15
C LEU A 462 -5.69 7.98 1.24
N ARG A 463 -6.45 9.05 1.46
CA ARG A 463 -7.54 9.44 0.57
C ARG A 463 -7.02 10.40 -0.49
N VAL A 464 -7.06 9.97 -1.75
CA VAL A 464 -6.59 10.78 -2.88
C VAL A 464 -7.66 11.83 -3.25
N PRO A 465 -7.29 13.10 -3.45
CA PRO A 465 -8.21 14.13 -3.91
C PRO A 465 -8.80 13.79 -5.29
N LEU A 466 -9.99 14.29 -5.55
CA LEU A 466 -10.64 14.12 -6.85
C LEU A 466 -9.87 14.95 -7.87
N VAL A 467 -9.42 14.30 -8.94
CA VAL A 467 -8.74 14.97 -10.05
C VAL A 467 -9.82 15.34 -11.07
N GLU A 468 -10.28 16.60 -11.03
CA GLU A 468 -11.29 17.09 -11.99
C GLU A 468 -10.78 16.94 -13.43
N PRO A 469 -11.57 16.40 -14.37
CA PRO A 469 -11.21 16.41 -15.78
C PRO A 469 -11.35 17.84 -16.31
N TYR A 470 -10.27 18.41 -16.83
CA TYR A 470 -10.31 19.72 -17.47
C TYR A 470 -10.39 19.51 -18.98
N ARG A 471 -11.48 19.93 -19.60
CA ARG A 471 -11.64 19.88 -21.05
C ARG A 471 -11.85 21.29 -21.59
N PRO A 472 -10.78 22.00 -21.98
CA PRO A 472 -10.92 23.31 -22.60
C PRO A 472 -11.66 23.19 -23.95
N PRO A 473 -12.32 24.26 -24.43
CA PRO A 473 -12.87 24.28 -25.78
C PRO A 473 -11.78 23.94 -26.82
N GLN A 474 -12.10 23.13 -27.83
CA GLN A 474 -11.13 22.61 -28.80
C GLN A 474 -10.28 23.72 -29.43
N ARG A 475 -10.89 24.87 -29.76
CA ARG A 475 -10.19 26.04 -30.29
C ARG A 475 -9.06 26.55 -29.39
N ASN A 476 -9.28 26.57 -28.07
CA ASN A 476 -8.28 27.03 -27.10
C ASN A 476 -7.17 26.00 -26.94
N PHE A 477 -7.53 24.71 -26.95
CA PHE A 477 -6.56 23.62 -26.93
C PHE A 477 -5.63 23.68 -28.15
N ASP A 478 -6.21 23.75 -29.36
CA ASP A 478 -5.42 23.80 -30.60
C ASP A 478 -4.52 25.03 -30.65
N TRP A 479 -5.04 26.19 -30.24
CA TRP A 479 -4.23 27.41 -30.13
C TRP A 479 -3.04 27.22 -29.18
N TYR A 480 -3.27 26.65 -28.00
CA TYR A 480 -2.22 26.44 -27.00
C TYR A 480 -1.14 25.46 -27.50
N VAL A 481 -1.55 24.37 -28.14
CA VAL A 481 -0.61 23.41 -28.75
C VAL A 481 0.22 24.08 -29.83
N GLN A 482 -0.39 24.87 -30.72
CA GLN A 482 0.33 25.61 -31.76
C GLN A 482 1.33 26.61 -31.17
N GLU A 483 0.98 27.30 -30.09
CA GLU A 483 1.90 28.22 -29.41
C GLU A 483 3.09 27.48 -28.76
N ILE A 484 2.87 26.29 -28.20
CA ILE A 484 3.96 25.44 -27.71
C ILE A 484 4.88 25.03 -28.86
N LEU A 485 4.33 24.52 -29.96
CA LEU A 485 5.09 24.04 -31.11
C LEU A 485 5.97 25.13 -31.73
N LYS A 486 5.45 26.37 -31.80
CA LYS A 486 6.21 27.55 -32.25
C LYS A 486 7.37 27.88 -31.30
N LYS A 487 7.12 27.88 -29.98
CA LYS A 487 8.16 28.19 -28.98
C LYS A 487 9.28 27.17 -28.97
N THR A 488 8.94 25.91 -29.16
CA THR A 488 9.89 24.79 -29.10
C THR A 488 10.66 24.56 -30.41
N ARG A 489 10.47 25.41 -31.43
CA ARG A 489 11.14 25.29 -32.75
C ARG A 489 10.95 23.92 -33.41
N THR A 490 9.85 23.24 -33.12
CA THR A 490 9.52 21.95 -33.75
C THR A 490 9.36 22.12 -35.26
N SER A 491 9.90 21.17 -36.02
CA SER A 491 9.84 21.23 -37.49
C SER A 491 8.60 20.47 -37.98
N PRO A 492 7.88 21.00 -39.00
CA PRO A 492 6.85 20.23 -39.68
C PRO A 492 7.44 18.97 -40.31
N ALA A 493 6.65 17.89 -40.35
CA ALA A 493 7.12 16.60 -40.85
C ALA A 493 7.67 16.64 -42.28
N SER A 494 7.08 17.47 -43.16
CA SER A 494 7.56 17.66 -44.54
C SER A 494 8.96 18.27 -44.61
N VAL A 495 9.29 19.17 -43.69
CA VAL A 495 10.62 19.78 -43.60
C VAL A 495 11.64 18.76 -43.10
N VAL A 496 11.26 17.91 -42.14
CA VAL A 496 12.13 16.84 -41.64
C VAL A 496 12.39 15.81 -42.75
N ASP A 497 11.36 15.41 -43.51
CA ASP A 497 11.51 14.49 -44.64
C ASP A 497 12.46 15.05 -45.71
N ALA A 498 12.37 16.35 -46.01
CA ALA A 498 13.29 17.01 -46.95
C ALA A 498 14.73 17.01 -46.43
N LYS A 499 14.95 17.29 -45.14
CA LYS A 499 16.29 17.26 -44.54
C LYS A 499 16.88 15.84 -44.52
N ILE A 500 16.08 14.82 -44.25
CA ILE A 500 16.51 13.41 -44.33
C ILE A 500 16.93 13.07 -45.77
N ALA A 501 16.16 13.49 -46.77
CA ALA A 501 16.52 13.29 -48.16
C ALA A 501 17.82 14.02 -48.55
N ASP A 502 18.02 15.24 -48.04
CA ASP A 502 19.25 16.01 -48.25
C ASP A 502 20.48 15.34 -47.59
N GLU A 503 20.34 14.80 -46.38
CA GLU A 503 21.39 14.01 -45.71
C GLU A 503 21.79 12.80 -46.54
N GLU A 504 20.81 12.06 -47.06
CA GLU A 504 21.02 10.89 -47.90
C GLU A 504 21.73 11.25 -49.22
N VAL A 505 21.38 12.38 -49.84
CA VAL A 505 22.06 12.88 -51.04
C VAL A 505 23.50 13.29 -50.72
N LYS A 506 23.76 13.95 -49.59
CA LYS A 506 25.11 14.30 -49.14
C LYS A 506 25.96 13.06 -48.91
N LEU A 507 25.40 12.04 -48.28
CA LEU A 507 26.08 10.77 -48.03
C LEU A 507 26.56 10.13 -49.34
N LYS A 508 25.69 10.10 -50.36
CA LYS A 508 26.02 9.58 -51.70
C LYS A 508 27.00 10.44 -52.48
N LYS A 509 26.97 11.76 -52.30
CA LYS A 509 27.83 12.73 -53.02
C LYS A 509 29.22 12.90 -52.40
N THR A 510 29.58 12.21 -51.32
CA THR A 510 30.87 12.41 -50.65
C THR A 510 31.93 11.38 -51.07
N PRO A 511 32.71 11.57 -52.17
CA PRO A 511 34.01 10.94 -52.32
C PRO A 511 35.11 11.83 -51.71
N ARG A 512 36.05 11.19 -50.99
CA ARG A 512 37.41 11.65 -50.59
C ARG A 512 37.57 13.16 -50.31
N GLY A 513 37.40 13.60 -49.07
CA GLY A 513 38.23 14.69 -48.53
C GLY A 513 37.57 15.87 -47.81
N ASP A 514 36.30 16.20 -48.07
CA ASP A 514 35.79 17.53 -47.67
C ASP A 514 34.98 17.62 -46.36
N MET A 515 34.56 16.51 -45.73
CA MET A 515 33.72 16.60 -44.52
C MET A 515 34.46 17.02 -43.23
N ARG A 516 35.80 16.95 -43.19
CA ARG A 516 36.58 17.58 -42.10
C ARG A 516 36.44 19.11 -42.10
N ARG A 517 36.15 19.73 -43.24
CA ARG A 517 35.89 21.17 -43.33
C ARG A 517 34.48 21.52 -42.87
N GLU A 518 33.49 20.65 -43.08
CA GLU A 518 32.11 20.90 -42.60
C GLU A 518 31.94 20.66 -41.10
N GLN A 519 32.56 19.62 -40.52
CA GLN A 519 32.57 19.46 -39.06
C GLN A 519 33.31 20.61 -38.38
N ARG A 520 34.41 21.10 -38.98
CA ARG A 520 35.12 22.29 -38.48
C ARG A 520 34.29 23.56 -38.62
N LYS A 521 33.49 23.71 -39.67
CA LYS A 521 32.53 24.83 -39.84
C LYS A 521 31.35 24.77 -38.87
N LEU A 522 30.82 23.58 -38.58
CA LEU A 522 29.76 23.38 -37.59
C LEU A 522 30.27 23.64 -36.16
N TRP A 523 31.53 23.30 -35.89
CA TRP A 523 32.22 23.64 -34.65
C TRP A 523 32.53 25.15 -34.56
N GLU A 524 33.02 25.79 -35.63
CA GLU A 524 33.24 27.24 -35.71
C GLU A 524 31.93 28.05 -35.58
N TYR A 525 30.79 27.55 -36.07
CA TYR A 525 29.47 28.16 -35.85
C TYR A 525 28.97 28.03 -34.41
N SER A 526 29.44 27.02 -33.67
CA SER A 526 29.07 26.79 -32.27
C SER A 526 29.97 27.57 -31.31
N VAL A 527 31.22 27.84 -31.70
CA VAL A 527 32.20 28.61 -30.92
C VAL A 527 32.16 30.11 -31.26
N GLY A 528 31.63 30.50 -32.43
CA GLY A 528 31.53 31.91 -32.86
C GLY A 528 30.38 32.75 -32.27
N LYS A 529 29.76 32.29 -31.19
CA LYS A 529 28.81 33.07 -30.37
C LYS A 529 29.29 33.11 -28.92
N GLU A 530 30.45 33.72 -28.72
CA GLU A 530 30.81 34.37 -27.46
C GLU A 530 30.56 35.87 -27.57
#